data_AF-M0NV76-F1
#
_entry.id   AF-M0NV76-F1
#
_cell.length_a   1.000
_cell.length_b   1.000
_cell.length_c   1.000
_cell.angle_alpha   90.00
_cell.angle_beta   90.00
_cell.angle_gamma   90.00
#
_symmetry.space_group_name_H-M   'P 1'
#
loop_
_entity.id
_entity.type
_entity.pdbx_description
1 polymer ?
#
loop_
_entity_poly.entity_id
_entity_poly.type
_entity_poly.pdbx_seq_one_letter_code
_entity_poly.pdbx_strand_id
1 'polypeptide(L)'
;MSRWSAERSLRGEGSEGRAAVEPIAALIAVLAVGAALGLYVVALDDAAPDRERPTAEATLDRVEPAVTTGGVVEPERLRGIGEFRYAATVAIEANGETWTVRSGDEAPVAEDGRHTDAVAVAERKVTVRVGVGRNVRGTLRAVVYR
;
A
#
# COMPACT_ATOMS: atom_id res chain seq x y z
N MET A 1 -8.59 41.66 79.80
CA MET A 1 -7.79 41.00 78.75
C MET A 1 -8.55 39.77 78.30
N SER A 2 -9.23 39.87 77.15
CA SER A 2 -10.09 38.82 76.61
C SER A 2 -9.28 37.93 75.68
N ARG A 3 -9.23 36.62 75.93
CA ARG A 3 -8.78 35.63 74.94
C ARG A 3 -9.84 34.54 74.80
N TRP A 4 -10.74 34.84 73.86
CA TRP A 4 -11.52 33.91 73.06
C TRP A 4 -10.59 32.85 72.45
N SER A 5 -10.89 31.56 72.67
CA SER A 5 -10.39 30.49 71.81
C SER A 5 -11.38 29.32 71.83
N ALA A 6 -12.58 29.59 71.35
CA ALA A 6 -13.54 28.58 70.93
C ALA A 6 -13.96 28.96 69.53
N GLU A 7 -13.45 28.23 68.54
CA GLU A 7 -13.86 28.15 67.14
C GLU A 7 -12.77 27.34 66.43
N ARG A 8 -13.01 26.32 65.63
CA ARG A 8 -14.26 25.73 65.17
C ARG A 8 -13.87 24.45 64.47
N SER A 9 -14.48 23.35 64.85
CA SER A 9 -14.61 22.20 63.97
C SER A 9 -15.30 22.67 62.68
N LEU A 10 -14.56 22.74 61.58
CA LEU A 10 -15.04 22.68 60.21
C LEU A 10 -14.00 21.84 59.48
N ARG A 11 -14.15 20.51 59.45
CA ARG A 11 -14.86 19.84 58.35
C ARG A 11 -14.44 20.39 57.00
N GLY A 12 -13.56 19.60 56.39
CA GLY A 12 -12.93 19.75 55.10
C GLY A 12 -11.61 18.99 55.22
N GLU A 13 -11.52 17.66 55.26
CA GLU A 13 -12.24 16.68 54.44
C GLU A 13 -12.59 17.23 53.04
N GLY A 14 -11.75 18.13 52.54
CA GLY A 14 -11.75 18.63 51.18
C GLY A 14 -10.66 17.87 50.44
N SER A 15 -11.07 16.76 49.84
CA SER A 15 -10.48 16.14 48.65
C SER A 15 -9.42 16.98 47.94
N GLU A 16 -8.12 16.83 48.23
CA GLU A 16 -7.08 17.50 47.44
C GLU A 16 -5.66 16.93 47.59
N GLY A 17 -5.52 15.64 47.93
CA GLY A 17 -4.29 14.88 47.66
C GLY A 17 -4.28 14.39 46.21
N ARG A 18 -4.39 15.33 45.27
CA ARG A 18 -4.35 15.08 43.82
C ARG A 18 -3.27 14.04 43.52
N ALA A 19 -3.69 13.01 42.80
CA ALA A 19 -2.86 12.01 42.12
C ALA A 19 -1.90 12.68 41.12
N ALA A 20 -1.00 13.51 41.64
CA ALA A 20 0.19 13.96 40.95
C ALA A 20 1.09 12.74 40.93
N VAL A 21 0.83 11.85 39.97
CA VAL A 21 1.91 11.11 39.33
C VAL A 21 3.03 12.14 39.17
N GLU A 22 4.13 11.92 39.89
CA GLU A 22 5.25 12.87 39.94
C GLU A 22 5.51 13.28 38.47
N PRO A 23 5.62 14.57 38.14
CA PRO A 23 5.62 15.03 36.73
C PRO A 23 6.57 14.21 35.84
N ILE A 24 7.66 13.74 36.44
CA ILE A 24 8.62 12.79 35.87
C ILE A 24 8.00 11.45 35.46
N ALA A 25 7.24 10.79 36.34
CA ALA A 25 6.58 9.52 36.03
C ALA A 25 5.56 9.67 34.89
N ALA A 26 4.85 10.79 34.80
CA ALA A 26 3.97 11.08 33.67
C ALA A 26 4.76 11.24 32.36
N LEU A 27 5.89 11.95 32.40
CA LEU A 27 6.78 12.10 31.23
C LEU A 27 7.38 10.77 30.79
N ILE A 28 7.81 9.93 31.74
CA ILE A 28 8.32 8.58 31.44
C ILE A 28 7.24 7.73 30.79
N ALA A 29 5.99 7.79 31.28
CA ALA A 29 4.89 7.06 30.68
C ALA A 29 4.63 7.50 29.23
N VAL A 30 4.61 8.81 28.95
CA VAL A 30 4.44 9.33 27.58
C VAL A 30 5.61 8.92 26.68
N LEU A 31 6.84 8.97 27.16
CA LEU A 31 8.01 8.50 26.42
C LEU A 31 7.90 7.01 26.09
N ALA A 32 7.53 6.19 27.07
CA ALA A 32 7.38 4.74 26.89
C ALA A 32 6.27 4.42 25.88
N VAL A 33 5.11 5.10 25.97
CA VAL A 33 4.02 4.94 25.01
C VAL A 33 4.44 5.43 23.62
N GLY A 34 5.13 6.57 23.52
CA GLY A 34 5.65 7.09 22.25
C GLY A 34 6.68 6.14 21.62
N ALA A 35 7.57 5.56 22.42
CA ALA A 35 8.54 4.57 21.95
C ALA A 35 7.87 3.26 21.54
N ALA A 36 6.89 2.78 22.30
CA ALA A 36 6.13 1.57 21.95
C ALA A 36 5.32 1.76 20.66
N LEU A 37 4.66 2.91 20.50
CA LEU A 37 3.95 3.27 19.27
C LEU A 37 4.92 3.46 18.11
N GLY A 38 6.08 4.10 18.33
CA GLY A 38 7.12 4.26 17.33
C GLY A 38 7.66 2.92 16.85
N LEU A 39 8.00 2.01 17.78
CA LEU A 39 8.42 0.64 17.46
C LEU A 39 7.31 -0.15 16.78
N TYR A 40 6.06 0.00 17.20
CA TYR A 40 4.92 -0.63 16.56
C TYR A 40 4.77 -0.15 15.12
N VAL A 41 4.88 1.15 14.87
CA VAL A 41 4.80 1.72 13.53
C VAL A 41 5.98 1.25 12.67
N VAL A 42 7.21 1.24 13.18
CA VAL A 42 8.38 0.74 12.43
C VAL A 42 8.25 -0.74 12.10
N ALA A 43 7.79 -1.57 13.04
CA ALA A 43 7.53 -2.99 12.77
C ALA A 43 6.39 -3.18 11.77
N LEU A 44 5.39 -2.31 11.80
CA LEU A 44 4.27 -2.36 10.87
C LEU A 44 4.66 -1.85 9.48
N ASP A 45 5.56 -0.87 9.39
CA ASP A 45 6.15 -0.34 8.14
C ASP A 45 7.03 -1.39 7.46
N ASP A 46 7.92 -2.05 8.24
CA ASP A 46 8.75 -3.16 7.75
C ASP A 46 7.92 -4.38 7.31
N ALA A 47 6.76 -4.61 7.96
CA ALA A 47 5.85 -5.70 7.61
C ALA A 47 4.78 -5.31 6.58
N ALA A 48 4.59 -4.03 6.27
CA ALA A 48 3.63 -3.58 5.29
C ALA A 48 4.25 -3.67 3.90
N PRO A 49 3.73 -4.50 2.98
CA PRO A 49 4.11 -4.38 1.58
C PRO A 49 3.71 -2.98 1.11
N ASP A 50 4.60 -2.21 0.47
CA ASP A 50 4.37 -0.85 -0.04
C ASP A 50 2.92 -0.65 -0.52
N ARG A 51 2.04 -0.13 0.35
CA ARG A 51 0.59 -0.07 0.07
C ARG A 51 0.17 1.20 -0.67
N GLU A 52 1.09 2.15 -0.83
CA GLU A 52 0.77 3.48 -1.35
C GLU A 52 1.26 3.73 -2.79
N ARG A 53 2.20 2.94 -3.31
CA ARG A 53 2.62 3.00 -4.72
C ARG A 53 2.35 1.69 -5.44
N PRO A 54 1.45 1.66 -6.45
CA PRO A 54 1.28 0.47 -7.25
C PRO A 54 2.59 0.19 -8.00
N THR A 55 3.27 -0.90 -7.64
CA THR A 55 4.44 -1.36 -8.39
C THR A 55 3.99 -2.04 -9.68
N ALA A 56 4.85 -2.00 -10.71
CA ALA A 56 4.58 -2.71 -11.96
C ALA A 56 4.47 -4.23 -11.74
N GLU A 57 5.26 -4.78 -10.83
CA GLU A 57 5.24 -6.19 -10.42
C GLU A 57 3.90 -6.57 -9.78
N ALA A 58 3.40 -5.78 -8.83
CA ALA A 58 2.10 -6.02 -8.19
C ALA A 58 0.94 -5.94 -9.21
N THR A 59 1.11 -5.13 -10.26
CA THR A 59 0.15 -5.07 -11.36
C THR A 59 0.18 -6.35 -12.19
N LEU A 60 1.38 -6.86 -12.52
CA LEU A 60 1.53 -8.15 -13.20
C LEU A 60 0.98 -9.32 -12.38
N ASP A 61 1.25 -9.36 -11.08
CA ASP A 61 0.78 -10.42 -10.19
C ASP A 61 -0.75 -10.47 -10.08
N ARG A 62 -1.42 -9.34 -10.30
CA ARG A 62 -2.89 -9.28 -10.38
C ARG A 62 -3.41 -9.66 -11.77
N VAL A 63 -2.74 -9.22 -12.84
CA VAL A 63 -3.23 -9.40 -14.21
C VAL A 63 -2.96 -10.80 -14.74
N GLU A 64 -1.77 -11.34 -14.50
CA GLU A 64 -1.39 -12.65 -15.04
C GLU A 64 -2.40 -13.75 -14.71
N PRO A 65 -2.87 -13.92 -13.46
CA PRO A 65 -3.89 -14.93 -13.15
C PRO A 65 -5.24 -14.67 -13.84
N ALA A 66 -5.60 -13.40 -14.09
CA ALA A 66 -6.85 -13.03 -14.74
C ALA A 66 -6.86 -13.35 -16.24
N VAL A 67 -5.70 -13.24 -16.90
CA VAL A 67 -5.54 -13.55 -18.33
C VAL A 67 -5.06 -14.98 -18.58
N THR A 68 -4.64 -15.72 -17.56
CA THR A 68 -4.10 -17.08 -17.71
C THR A 68 -5.17 -18.13 -17.50
N THR A 69 -5.26 -19.08 -18.42
CA THR A 69 -6.09 -20.29 -18.29
C THR A 69 -5.23 -21.52 -18.54
N GLY A 70 -5.12 -22.40 -17.55
CA GLY A 70 -4.33 -23.63 -17.66
C GLY A 70 -2.84 -23.39 -17.95
N GLY A 71 -2.27 -22.28 -17.45
CA GLY A 71 -0.87 -21.90 -17.68
C GLY A 71 -0.61 -21.21 -19.02
N VAL A 72 -1.66 -20.88 -19.79
CA VAL A 72 -1.56 -20.15 -21.05
C VAL A 72 -2.31 -18.82 -20.95
N VAL A 73 -1.63 -17.73 -21.29
CA VAL A 73 -2.21 -16.39 -21.36
C VAL A 73 -3.12 -16.28 -22.58
N GLU A 74 -4.36 -15.85 -22.38
CA GLU A 74 -5.38 -15.59 -23.40
C GLU A 74 -5.53 -14.06 -23.57
N PRO A 75 -4.98 -13.46 -24.64
CA PRO A 75 -5.00 -12.01 -24.83
C PRO A 75 -6.40 -11.39 -24.89
N GLU A 76 -7.40 -12.15 -25.32
CA GLU A 76 -8.79 -11.69 -25.41
C GLU A 76 -9.37 -11.34 -24.03
N ARG A 77 -8.88 -11.99 -22.97
CA ARG A 77 -9.28 -11.72 -21.58
C ARG A 77 -8.72 -10.41 -21.05
N LEU A 78 -7.69 -9.86 -21.69
CA LEU A 78 -7.11 -8.57 -21.29
C LEU A 78 -8.14 -7.44 -21.31
N ARG A 79 -9.11 -7.49 -22.23
CA ARG A 79 -10.22 -6.52 -22.32
C ARG A 79 -11.25 -6.64 -21.19
N GLY A 80 -11.32 -7.81 -20.55
CA GLY A 80 -12.22 -8.06 -19.42
C GLY A 80 -11.65 -7.62 -18.08
N ILE A 81 -10.39 -7.22 -18.04
CA ILE A 81 -9.79 -6.62 -16.85
C ILE A 81 -10.38 -5.23 -16.73
N GLY A 82 -11.30 -5.06 -15.77
CA GLY A 82 -11.90 -3.75 -15.49
C GLY A 82 -10.85 -2.72 -15.07
N GLU A 83 -11.31 -1.49 -14.83
CA GLU A 83 -10.41 -0.40 -14.43
C GLU A 83 -9.61 -0.76 -13.18
N PHE A 84 -8.29 -0.60 -13.28
CA PHE A 84 -7.40 -0.54 -12.15
C PHE A 84 -7.70 0.72 -11.33
N ARG A 85 -7.46 0.67 -10.02
CA ARG A 85 -7.63 1.82 -9.11
C ARG A 85 -6.59 2.94 -9.33
N TYR A 86 -5.71 2.78 -10.31
CA TYR A 86 -4.58 3.65 -10.60
C TYR A 86 -4.29 3.65 -12.10
N ALA A 87 -3.60 4.70 -12.57
CA ALA A 87 -3.17 4.84 -13.94
C ALA A 87 -2.14 3.75 -14.30
N ALA A 88 -2.52 2.83 -15.18
CA ALA A 88 -1.67 1.69 -15.55
C ALA A 88 -1.92 1.24 -16.98
N THR A 89 -0.85 0.82 -17.63
CA THR A 89 -0.91 0.19 -18.94
C THR A 89 -0.34 -1.21 -18.86
N VAL A 90 -1.09 -2.17 -19.40
CA VAL A 90 -0.67 -3.57 -19.45
C VAL A 90 -0.71 -4.03 -20.90
N ALA A 91 0.38 -4.64 -21.34
CA ALA A 91 0.56 -5.13 -22.70
C ALA A 91 0.97 -6.60 -22.70
N ILE A 92 0.44 -7.35 -23.66
CA ILE A 92 0.88 -8.69 -24.02
C ILE A 92 1.49 -8.59 -25.41
N GLU A 93 2.70 -9.09 -25.58
CA GLU A 93 3.41 -9.11 -26.86
C GLU A 93 3.76 -10.55 -27.22
N ALA A 94 3.29 -11.03 -28.37
CA ALA A 94 3.59 -12.37 -28.86
C ALA A 94 3.43 -12.45 -30.38
N ASN A 95 4.34 -13.16 -31.08
CA ASN A 95 4.25 -13.39 -32.53
C ASN A 95 4.13 -12.09 -33.38
N GLY A 96 4.71 -10.98 -32.92
CA GLY A 96 4.61 -9.68 -33.60
C GLY A 96 3.26 -8.97 -33.41
N GLU A 97 2.38 -9.54 -32.59
CA GLU A 97 1.10 -8.97 -32.21
C GLU A 97 1.19 -8.40 -30.78
N THR A 98 0.54 -7.27 -30.56
CA THR A 98 0.50 -6.59 -29.26
C THR A 98 -0.95 -6.32 -28.86
N TRP A 99 -1.33 -6.78 -27.67
CA TRP A 99 -2.62 -6.51 -27.05
C TRP A 99 -2.40 -5.62 -25.84
N THR A 100 -3.07 -4.48 -25.79
CA THR A 100 -2.87 -3.48 -24.73
C THR A 100 -4.19 -3.08 -24.11
N VAL A 101 -4.20 -2.96 -22.78
CA VAL A 101 -5.25 -2.29 -22.01
C VAL A 101 -4.64 -1.14 -21.24
N ARG A 102 -5.35 -0.01 -21.20
CA ARG A 102 -5.01 1.17 -20.41
C ARG A 102 -6.13 1.41 -19.43
N SER A 103 -5.76 1.76 -18.20
CA SER A 103 -6.70 2.12 -17.16
C SER A 103 -6.35 3.49 -16.62
N GLY A 104 -7.33 4.37 -16.54
CA GLY A 104 -7.14 5.78 -16.17
C GLY A 104 -6.70 6.63 -17.36
N ASP A 105 -7.19 7.88 -17.40
CA ASP A 105 -6.94 8.84 -18.48
C ASP A 105 -5.45 9.22 -18.62
N GLU A 106 -4.70 9.09 -17.54
CA GLU A 106 -3.27 9.43 -17.48
C GLU A 106 -2.36 8.20 -17.63
N ALA A 107 -2.87 7.02 -18.02
CA ALA A 107 -2.03 5.82 -18.09
C ALA A 107 -0.78 6.01 -18.98
N PRO A 108 0.45 5.68 -18.49
CA PRO A 108 1.67 5.82 -19.28
C PRO A 108 1.60 4.92 -20.51
N VAL A 109 2.05 5.37 -21.68
CA VAL A 109 1.99 4.50 -22.87
C VAL A 109 2.99 3.35 -22.76
N ALA A 110 2.60 2.17 -23.24
CA ALA A 110 3.44 0.96 -23.16
C ALA A 110 4.81 1.14 -23.85
N GLU A 111 4.91 2.01 -24.86
CA GLU A 111 6.16 2.29 -25.58
C GLU A 111 7.07 3.29 -24.84
N ASP A 112 6.54 4.08 -23.91
CA ASP A 112 7.31 5.06 -23.12
C ASP A 112 8.17 4.41 -22.04
N GLY A 113 8.10 3.08 -21.87
CA GLY A 113 8.95 2.35 -20.94
C GLY A 113 10.43 2.24 -21.33
N ARG A 114 10.95 3.19 -22.12
CA ARG A 114 12.37 3.58 -22.04
C ARG A 114 12.56 4.36 -20.74
N HIS A 115 12.81 3.61 -19.66
CA HIS A 115 13.23 4.04 -18.30
C HIS A 115 13.33 5.57 -18.15
N THR A 116 12.21 6.21 -17.85
CA THR A 116 12.22 7.54 -17.25
C THR A 116 12.05 7.34 -15.74
N ASP A 117 12.72 8.15 -14.91
CA ASP A 117 12.71 7.98 -13.44
C ASP A 117 11.29 8.02 -12.81
N ALA A 118 10.31 8.51 -13.57
CA ALA A 118 8.91 8.61 -13.21
C ALA A 118 8.06 7.37 -13.56
N VAL A 119 8.59 6.37 -14.28
CA VAL A 119 7.83 5.21 -14.76
C VAL A 119 8.47 3.91 -14.28
N ALA A 120 7.68 3.04 -13.65
CA ALA A 120 8.06 1.68 -13.30
C ALA A 120 7.56 0.70 -14.37
N VAL A 121 8.42 -0.24 -14.76
CA VAL A 121 8.14 -1.26 -15.79
C VAL A 121 8.49 -2.63 -15.23
N ALA A 122 7.57 -3.58 -15.36
CA ALA A 122 7.81 -4.99 -15.06
C ALA A 122 7.46 -5.85 -16.28
N GLU A 123 8.25 -6.90 -16.50
CA GLU A 123 8.09 -7.83 -17.61
C GLU A 123 8.16 -9.28 -17.12
N ARG A 124 7.33 -10.15 -17.69
CA ARG A 124 7.31 -11.58 -17.38
C ARG A 124 7.16 -12.39 -18.67
N LYS A 125 7.98 -13.45 -18.80
CA LYS A 125 7.89 -14.36 -19.95
C LYS A 125 6.75 -15.34 -19.72
N VAL A 126 5.84 -15.42 -20.69
CA VAL A 126 4.62 -16.21 -20.61
C VAL A 126 4.40 -17.00 -21.89
N THR A 127 3.58 -18.05 -21.81
CA THR A 127 3.05 -18.73 -22.99
C THR A 127 1.73 -18.07 -23.37
N VAL A 128 1.63 -17.55 -24.59
CA VAL A 128 0.47 -16.80 -25.07
C VAL A 128 -0.25 -17.61 -26.15
N ARG A 129 -1.58 -17.66 -26.07
CA ARG A 129 -2.43 -18.19 -27.12
C ARG A 129 -2.63 -17.15 -28.20
N VAL A 130 -2.20 -17.44 -29.42
CA VAL A 130 -2.32 -16.55 -30.60
C VAL A 130 -3.30 -17.11 -31.65
N GLY A 131 -4.05 -18.14 -31.27
CA GLY A 131 -5.03 -18.82 -32.11
C GLY A 131 -5.41 -20.18 -31.52
N VAL A 132 -6.41 -20.82 -32.13
CA VAL A 132 -6.88 -22.14 -31.68
C VAL A 132 -5.75 -23.16 -31.79
N GLY A 133 -5.35 -23.74 -30.65
CA GLY A 133 -4.25 -24.71 -30.57
C GLY A 133 -2.85 -24.12 -30.84
N ARG A 134 -2.73 -22.80 -31.02
CA ARG A 134 -1.46 -22.12 -31.30
C ARG A 134 -1.00 -21.35 -30.08
N ASN A 135 0.00 -21.90 -29.41
CA ASN A 135 0.64 -21.28 -28.25
C ASN A 135 2.09 -20.91 -28.63
N VAL A 136 2.50 -19.70 -28.28
CA VAL A 136 3.85 -19.19 -28.54
C VAL A 136 4.41 -18.54 -27.29
N ARG A 137 5.72 -18.41 -27.20
CA ARG A 137 6.34 -17.62 -26.14
C ARG A 137 6.11 -16.13 -26.40
N GLY A 138 5.66 -15.41 -25.37
CA GLY A 138 5.47 -13.97 -25.39
C GLY A 138 5.99 -13.30 -24.13
N THR A 139 5.71 -12.00 -24.04
CA THR A 139 6.03 -11.17 -22.88
C THR A 139 4.74 -10.52 -22.39
N LEU A 140 4.47 -10.62 -21.10
CA LEU A 140 3.48 -9.82 -20.41
C LEU A 140 4.21 -8.66 -19.73
N ARG A 141 3.76 -7.43 -19.95
CA ARG A 141 4.43 -6.21 -19.50
C ARG A 141 3.43 -5.29 -18.82
N ALA A 142 3.80 -4.75 -17.66
CA ALA A 142 3.05 -3.69 -16.99
C ALA A 142 3.91 -2.43 -16.90
N VAL A 143 3.27 -1.29 -17.12
CA VAL A 143 3.85 0.06 -17.03
C VAL A 143 2.95 0.90 -16.15
N VAL A 144 3.51 1.47 -15.10
CA VAL A 144 2.82 2.31 -14.11
C VAL A 144 3.69 3.52 -13.78
N TYR A 145 3.10 4.62 -13.30
CA TYR A 145 3.90 5.69 -12.73
C TYR A 145 4.49 5.28 -11.38
N ARG A 146 5.72 5.75 -11.13
CA ARG A 146 6.41 5.54 -9.85
C ARG A 146 5.81 6.43 -8.78
#